data_AF-A0A1F8P6V6-F1
#
_entry.id   AF-A0A1F8P6V6-F1
#
_cell.length_a   1.000
_cell.length_b   1.000
_cell.length_c   1.000
_cell.angle_alpha   90.00
_cell.angle_beta   90.00
_cell.angle_gamma   90.00
#
_symmetry.space_group_name_H-M   'P 1'
#
loop_
_entity.id
_entity.type
_entity.pdbx_description
1 polymer ?
#
loop_
_entity_poly.entity_id
_entity_poly.type
_entity_poly.pdbx_seq_one_letter_code
_entity_poly.pdbx_strand_id
1 'polypeptide(L)'
;MSPNKKYLFLRKEGEESIALVDCLDPGGVCPEPVLLDEIPWSVIKWSPDETMLVGSDRGDLAGVTTFWIYREPNWNPPAKVTEISGDWLPEVWCPDSRCFIVVQNLYPHTVYLVELDGDVSPLPQFDFILGAIRIP
;
A
#
# COMPACT_ATOMS: atom_id res chain seq x y z
N MET A 1 13.38 -3.81 16.66
CA MET A 1 13.32 -2.95 15.46
C MET A 1 14.09 -1.69 15.73
N SER A 2 14.93 -1.25 14.78
CA SER A 2 15.71 -0.02 14.93
C SER A 2 14.78 1.18 14.66
N PRO A 3 14.54 2.08 15.63
CA PRO A 3 13.50 3.11 15.57
C PRO A 3 13.76 4.27 14.58
N ASN A 4 14.68 4.09 13.63
CA ASN A 4 15.18 5.17 12.78
C ASN A 4 15.23 4.81 11.28
N LYS A 5 14.68 3.68 10.85
CA LYS A 5 14.60 3.40 9.43
C LYS A 5 13.60 4.36 8.82
N LYS A 6 14.01 5.03 7.75
CA LYS A 6 13.08 5.84 7.01
C LYS A 6 13.29 5.59 5.53
N TYR A 7 12.16 5.45 4.85
CA TYR A 7 12.10 4.87 3.53
C TYR A 7 11.72 5.92 2.50
N LEU A 8 12.50 6.03 1.43
CA LEU A 8 12.17 6.83 0.26
C LEU A 8 11.73 5.89 -0.86
N PHE A 9 10.57 6.18 -1.46
CA PHE A 9 10.03 5.48 -2.63
C PHE A 9 10.28 6.33 -3.87
N LEU A 10 11.13 5.85 -4.77
CA LEU A 10 11.48 6.55 -6.01
C LEU A 10 10.99 5.77 -7.21
N ARG A 11 10.09 6.36 -8.00
CA ARG A 11 9.76 5.85 -9.34
C ARG A 11 10.59 6.58 -10.38
N LYS A 12 11.21 5.84 -11.30
CA LYS A 12 11.88 6.42 -12.47
C LYS A 12 10.92 6.41 -13.66
N GLU A 13 10.85 7.53 -14.38
CA GLU A 13 9.99 7.65 -15.57
C GLU A 13 10.42 6.61 -16.62
N GLY A 14 9.46 5.83 -17.12
CA GLY A 14 9.71 4.71 -18.02
C GLY A 14 10.13 3.39 -17.35
N GLU A 15 10.21 3.34 -16.02
CA GLU A 15 10.44 2.11 -15.24
C GLU A 15 9.24 1.80 -14.32
N GLU A 16 8.93 0.52 -14.19
CA GLU A 16 7.87 -0.02 -13.33
C GLU A 16 8.39 -0.41 -11.94
N SER A 17 9.47 0.23 -11.49
CA SER A 17 10.13 -0.10 -10.24
C SER A 17 10.25 1.11 -9.32
N ILE A 18 10.23 0.80 -8.02
CA ILE A 18 10.29 1.70 -6.89
C ILE A 18 11.42 1.16 -6.05
N ALA A 19 12.40 2.02 -5.85
CA ALA A 19 13.47 1.76 -4.92
C ALA A 19 12.96 2.03 -3.50
N LEU A 20 13.14 1.07 -2.60
CA LEU A 20 13.07 1.26 -1.17
C LEU A 20 14.48 1.60 -0.66
N VAL A 21 14.68 2.83 -0.19
CA VAL A 21 15.98 3.27 0.33
C VAL A 21 15.89 3.45 1.84
N ASP A 22 16.63 2.65 2.62
CA ASP A 22 16.78 2.83 4.07
C ASP A 22 17.86 3.88 4.34
N CYS A 23 17.50 5.16 4.27
CA CYS A 23 18.48 6.20 4.40
C CYS A 23 17.83 7.51 4.80
N LEU A 24 17.91 7.89 6.08
CA LEU A 24 17.61 9.26 6.51
C LEU A 24 18.53 9.77 7.62
N ASP A 25 19.80 9.35 7.59
CA ASP A 25 20.87 10.05 8.33
C ASP A 25 21.71 10.89 7.36
N PRO A 26 21.64 12.24 7.41
CA PRO A 26 22.43 13.10 6.53
C PRO A 26 23.92 12.94 6.82
N GLY A 27 24.60 12.14 5.99
CA GLY A 27 26.03 11.84 6.11
C GLY A 27 26.38 10.34 6.09
N GLY A 28 25.37 9.46 6.17
CA GLY A 28 25.54 8.01 6.05
C GLY A 28 25.62 7.55 4.58
N VAL A 29 26.31 6.44 4.35
CA VAL A 29 26.20 5.69 3.08
C VAL A 29 24.87 4.94 3.11
N CYS A 30 23.97 5.25 2.18
CA CYS A 30 22.74 4.49 2.02
C CYS A 30 23.08 3.05 1.61
N PRO A 31 22.43 2.03 2.20
CA PRO A 31 22.46 0.69 1.63
C PRO A 31 21.88 0.72 0.22
N GLU A 32 22.29 -0.25 -0.60
CA GLU A 32 21.72 -0.44 -1.94
C GLU A 32 20.18 -0.48 -1.86
N PRO A 33 19.47 0.22 -2.76
CA PRO A 33 18.03 0.20 -2.79
C PRO A 33 17.51 -1.22 -2.99
N VAL A 34 16.46 -1.59 -2.27
CA VAL A 34 15.68 -2.77 -2.62
C VAL A 34 14.75 -2.37 -3.76
N LEU A 35 14.97 -2.92 -4.94
CA LEU A 35 14.03 -2.79 -6.06
C LEU A 35 12.82 -3.66 -5.74
N LEU A 36 11.63 -3.08 -5.69
CA LEU A 36 10.41 -3.85 -5.58
C LEU A 36 9.97 -4.29 -6.98
N ASP A 37 9.72 -5.58 -7.16
CA ASP A 37 9.24 -6.13 -8.42
C ASP A 37 7.71 -5.92 -8.53
N GLU A 38 7.19 -5.92 -9.76
CA GLU A 38 5.75 -5.88 -10.07
C GLU A 38 5.02 -4.73 -9.36
N ILE A 39 5.44 -3.50 -9.67
CA ILE A 39 4.97 -2.41 -8.85
C ILE A 39 3.58 -1.94 -9.23
N PRO A 40 2.72 -1.78 -8.22
CA PRO A 40 1.44 -1.12 -8.38
C PRO A 40 1.58 0.29 -8.99
N TRP A 41 0.78 0.58 -10.02
CA TRP A 41 0.70 1.90 -10.66
C TRP A 41 0.38 3.06 -9.70
N SER A 42 0.03 2.78 -8.44
CA SER A 42 -0.52 3.75 -7.49
C SER A 42 0.01 3.61 -6.04
N VAL A 43 -0.52 4.47 -5.17
CA VAL A 43 -0.11 4.84 -3.81
C VAL A 43 0.37 3.66 -2.95
N ILE A 44 1.57 3.82 -2.36
CA ILE A 44 2.12 2.91 -1.36
C ILE A 44 1.83 3.46 0.05
N LYS A 45 1.33 2.63 0.96
CA LYS A 45 1.09 2.99 2.38
C LYS A 45 1.74 1.98 3.32
N TRP A 46 2.44 2.49 4.34
CA TRP A 46 2.99 1.70 5.44
C TRP A 46 1.93 1.22 6.41
N SER A 47 2.05 -0.04 6.84
CA SER A 47 1.31 -0.54 7.99
C SER A 47 1.74 0.19 9.27
N PRO A 48 0.88 0.29 10.29
CA PRO A 48 1.19 0.98 11.54
C PRO A 48 2.39 0.40 12.31
N ASP A 49 2.69 -0.89 12.13
CA ASP A 49 3.85 -1.55 12.73
C ASP A 49 5.13 -1.45 11.88
N GLU A 50 5.06 -0.78 10.73
CA GLU A 50 6.17 -0.58 9.79
C GLU A 50 6.79 -1.89 9.25
N THR A 51 6.04 -2.99 9.31
CA THR A 51 6.50 -4.30 8.79
C THR A 51 5.98 -4.63 7.40
N MET A 52 5.00 -3.87 6.91
CA MET A 52 4.31 -4.13 5.65
C MET A 52 4.05 -2.86 4.85
N LEU A 53 3.99 -3.05 3.54
CA LEU A 53 3.53 -2.06 2.57
C LEU A 53 2.36 -2.61 1.80
N VAL A 54 1.32 -1.78 1.63
CA VAL A 54 0.27 -2.04 0.64
C VAL A 54 0.50 -1.16 -0.56
N GLY A 55 0.32 -1.73 -1.75
CA GLY A 55 0.15 -0.97 -2.97
C GLY A 55 -0.91 -1.62 -3.87
N SER A 56 -1.36 -0.86 -4.86
CA SER A 56 -2.42 -1.27 -5.79
C SER A 56 -2.06 -1.09 -7.26
N ASP A 57 -2.11 -2.17 -8.04
CA ASP A 57 -2.00 -2.05 -9.49
C ASP A 57 -3.38 -1.76 -10.09
N ARG A 58 -3.37 -1.10 -11.24
CA ARG A 58 -4.54 -1.06 -12.10
C ARG A 58 -4.22 -1.95 -13.27
N GLY A 59 -4.86 -3.12 -13.34
CA GLY A 59 -4.60 -4.07 -14.41
C GLY A 59 -4.84 -3.44 -15.80
N ASP A 60 -4.09 -3.92 -16.80
CA ASP A 60 -4.18 -3.48 -18.20
C ASP A 60 -5.58 -3.65 -18.81
N LEU A 61 -6.36 -4.55 -18.23
CA LEU A 61 -7.74 -4.83 -18.63
C LEU A 61 -8.71 -4.05 -17.72
N ALA A 62 -9.01 -2.82 -18.14
CA ALA A 62 -10.26 -2.10 -17.90
C ALA A 62 -10.96 -2.38 -16.55
N GLY A 63 -10.40 -1.85 -15.46
CA GLY A 63 -11.15 -1.65 -14.22
C GLY A 63 -11.13 -2.85 -13.29
N VAL A 64 -9.96 -3.43 -13.05
CA VAL A 64 -9.69 -4.20 -11.84
C VAL A 64 -8.48 -3.58 -11.16
N THR A 65 -8.57 -3.43 -9.84
CA THR A 65 -7.45 -3.06 -8.98
C THR A 65 -6.99 -4.29 -8.22
N THR A 66 -5.72 -4.65 -8.34
CA THR A 66 -5.10 -5.71 -7.53
C THR A 66 -4.37 -5.08 -6.36
N PHE A 67 -4.56 -5.62 -5.16
CA PHE A 67 -3.84 -5.18 -3.97
C PHE A 67 -2.74 -6.18 -3.60
N TRP A 68 -1.55 -5.63 -3.34
CA TRP A 68 -0.33 -6.36 -3.06
C TRP A 68 0.24 -5.96 -1.71
N ILE A 69 0.83 -6.92 -1.01
CA ILE A 69 1.53 -6.71 0.26
C ILE A 69 2.99 -7.11 0.14
N TYR A 70 3.87 -6.15 0.41
CA TYR A 70 5.30 -6.38 0.58
C TYR A 70 5.60 -6.47 2.08
N ARG A 71 6.45 -7.41 2.52
CA ARG A 71 6.69 -7.67 3.95
C ARG A 71 8.17 -7.68 4.29
N GLU A 72 8.53 -7.19 5.48
CA GLU A 72 9.87 -7.44 6.03
C GLU A 72 10.09 -8.93 6.37
N PRO A 73 11.35 -9.42 6.32
CA PRO A 73 12.52 -8.76 5.74
C PRO A 73 12.59 -8.93 4.20
N ASN A 74 11.70 -9.74 3.64
CA ASN A 74 11.73 -10.16 2.25
C ASN A 74 10.66 -9.40 1.47
N TRP A 75 11.03 -8.22 1.00
CA TRP A 75 10.11 -7.35 0.28
C TRP A 75 9.58 -7.97 -1.02
N ASN A 76 10.36 -8.86 -1.66
CA ASN A 76 9.95 -9.53 -2.89
C ASN A 76 9.89 -11.07 -2.75
N PRO A 77 9.04 -11.73 -3.57
CA PRO A 77 7.95 -11.13 -4.32
C PRO A 77 6.82 -10.65 -3.38
N PRO A 78 6.02 -9.65 -3.77
CA PRO A 78 4.83 -9.28 -3.00
C PRO A 78 3.80 -10.42 -2.97
N ALA A 79 2.97 -10.43 -1.93
CA ALA A 79 1.82 -11.33 -1.84
C ALA A 79 0.57 -10.61 -2.36
N LYS A 80 -0.13 -11.21 -3.33
CA LYS A 80 -1.47 -10.77 -3.72
C LYS A 80 -2.43 -10.94 -2.55
N VAL A 81 -3.17 -9.90 -2.21
CA VAL A 81 -4.23 -9.95 -1.19
C VAL A 81 -5.56 -10.20 -1.87
N THR A 82 -5.97 -9.31 -2.78
CA THR A 82 -7.29 -9.38 -3.42
C THR A 82 -7.33 -8.61 -4.73
N GLU A 83 -8.38 -8.81 -5.51
CA GLU A 83 -8.72 -8.07 -6.72
C GLU A 83 -10.13 -7.52 -6.60
N ILE A 84 -10.29 -6.23 -6.92
CA ILE A 84 -11.58 -5.56 -6.83
C ILE A 84 -11.87 -4.90 -8.17
N SER A 85 -13.01 -5.22 -8.77
CA SER A 85 -13.46 -4.54 -9.98
C SER A 85 -13.68 -3.05 -9.70
N GLY A 86 -12.99 -2.20 -10.43
CA GLY A 86 -13.02 -0.75 -10.36
C GLY A 86 -11.62 -0.15 -10.38
N ASP A 87 -11.56 1.13 -10.03
CA ASP A 87 -10.34 1.87 -9.78
C ASP A 87 -10.34 2.21 -8.29
N TRP A 88 -9.50 1.52 -7.52
CA TRP A 88 -9.48 1.57 -6.07
C TRP A 88 -8.10 1.99 -5.56
N LEU A 89 -8.08 2.74 -4.46
CA LEU A 89 -6.85 3.22 -3.83
C LEU A 89 -6.83 2.82 -2.35
N PRO A 90 -5.69 2.36 -1.82
CA PRO A 90 -5.53 2.14 -0.39
C PRO A 90 -5.37 3.48 0.32
N GLU A 91 -6.29 3.80 1.21
CA GLU A 91 -6.28 5.08 1.93
C GLU A 91 -5.64 4.96 3.31
N VAL A 92 -6.05 3.93 4.07
CA VAL A 92 -5.78 3.80 5.50
C VAL A 92 -5.53 2.35 5.86
N TRP A 93 -4.62 2.11 6.80
CA TRP A 93 -4.48 0.82 7.47
C TRP A 93 -5.34 0.73 8.74
N CYS A 94 -5.79 -0.48 9.05
CA CYS A 94 -6.30 -0.81 10.36
C CYS A 94 -5.20 -0.67 11.42
N PRO A 95 -5.50 -0.20 12.65
CA PRO A 95 -4.49 0.07 13.67
C PRO A 95 -3.65 -1.14 14.11
N ASP A 96 -4.14 -2.35 13.88
CA ASP A 96 -3.48 -3.62 14.20
C ASP A 96 -2.73 -4.24 13.02
N SER A 97 -2.63 -3.50 11.91
CA SER A 97 -2.01 -3.96 10.65
C SER A 97 -2.67 -5.19 10.01
N ARG A 98 -3.90 -5.60 10.40
CA ARG A 98 -4.54 -6.81 9.86
C ARG A 98 -5.48 -6.57 8.67
N CYS A 99 -5.79 -5.30 8.39
CA CYS A 99 -6.65 -4.90 7.30
C CYS A 99 -6.30 -3.50 6.81
N PHE A 100 -6.86 -3.09 5.68
CA PHE A 100 -6.79 -1.74 5.16
C PHE A 100 -8.10 -1.32 4.50
N ILE A 101 -8.32 -0.02 4.43
CA ILE A 101 -9.48 0.60 3.79
C ILE A 101 -9.10 1.04 2.39
N VAL A 102 -9.94 0.66 1.43
CA VAL A 102 -9.81 1.07 0.04
C VAL A 102 -11.00 1.92 -0.38
N VAL A 103 -10.73 2.90 -1.23
CA VAL A 103 -11.73 3.84 -1.73
C VAL A 103 -11.75 3.81 -3.25
N GLN A 104 -12.95 3.82 -3.81
CA GLN A 104 -13.12 3.94 -5.24
C GLN A 104 -12.70 5.35 -5.70
N ASN A 105 -11.74 5.42 -6.61
CA ASN A 105 -11.17 6.66 -7.14
C ASN A 105 -12.20 7.52 -7.89
N LEU A 106 -13.26 6.89 -8.42
CA LEU A 106 -14.34 7.54 -9.17
C LEU A 106 -15.61 7.66 -8.34
N TYR A 107 -16.34 8.77 -8.52
CA TYR A 107 -17.62 9.02 -7.86
C TYR A 107 -18.74 8.10 -8.40
N PRO A 108 -19.66 7.59 -7.54
CA PRO A 108 -19.72 7.78 -6.08
C PRO A 108 -18.64 6.97 -5.35
N HIS A 109 -18.01 7.58 -4.34
CA HIS A 109 -16.98 6.92 -3.55
C HIS A 109 -17.59 5.77 -2.75
N THR A 110 -17.30 4.54 -3.18
CA THR A 110 -17.56 3.34 -2.39
C THR A 110 -16.31 3.06 -1.54
N VAL A 111 -16.52 2.56 -0.32
CA VAL A 111 -15.45 2.28 0.64
C VAL A 111 -15.54 0.83 1.09
N TYR A 112 -14.44 0.08 0.96
CA TYR A 112 -14.35 -1.30 1.43
C TYR A 112 -13.27 -1.46 2.50
N LEU A 113 -13.52 -2.38 3.42
CA LEU A 113 -12.52 -2.98 4.29
C LEU A 113 -11.95 -4.21 3.58
N VAL A 114 -10.64 -4.30 3.49
CA VAL A 114 -9.91 -5.45 2.95
C VAL A 114 -9.08 -6.07 4.07
N GLU A 115 -9.39 -7.30 4.44
CA GLU A 115 -8.60 -8.12 5.36
C GLU A 115 -7.40 -8.73 4.64
N LEU A 116 -6.30 -8.99 5.36
CA LEU A 116 -5.07 -9.53 4.76
C LEU A 116 -5.19 -10.97 4.24
N ASP A 117 -6.27 -11.68 4.56
CA ASP A 117 -6.62 -12.99 3.98
C ASP A 117 -7.38 -12.88 2.64
N GLY A 118 -7.68 -11.65 2.20
CA GLY A 118 -8.35 -11.35 0.94
C GLY A 118 -9.84 -11.07 1.06
N ASP A 119 -10.42 -11.19 2.27
CA ASP A 119 -11.84 -10.89 2.49
C ASP A 119 -12.12 -9.40 2.28
N VAL A 120 -13.18 -9.10 1.52
CA VAL A 120 -13.60 -7.74 1.18
C VAL A 120 -15.01 -7.49 1.70
N SER A 121 -15.14 -6.51 2.58
CA SER A 121 -16.42 -6.16 3.22
C SER A 121 -16.79 -4.71 2.92
N PRO A 122 -18.04 -4.43 2.49
CA PRO A 122 -18.49 -3.07 2.31
C PRO A 122 -18.58 -2.33 3.66
N LEU A 123 -18.01 -1.13 3.73
CA LEU A 123 -18.27 -0.22 4.84
C LEU A 123 -19.56 0.58 4.56
N PRO A 124 -20.21 1.11 5.61
CA PRO A 124 -21.35 2.01 5.43
C PRO A 124 -20.98 3.15 4.47
N GLN A 125 -21.89 3.51 3.56
CA GLN A 125 -21.64 4.59 2.62
C GLN A 125 -21.57 5.92 3.38
N PHE A 126 -20.42 6.58 3.29
CA PHE A 126 -20.20 7.94 3.77
C PHE A 126 -19.85 8.82 2.57
N ASP A 127 -20.26 10.08 2.60
CA ASP A 127 -20.01 11.02 1.49
C ASP A 127 -18.50 11.29 1.29
N PHE A 128 -17.69 11.13 2.34
CA PHE A 128 -16.23 11.33 2.31
C PHE A 128 -15.55 10.67 3.51
N ILE A 129 -14.32 10.19 3.32
CA ILE A 129 -13.42 9.75 4.40
C ILE A 129 -12.59 10.95 4.86
N LEU A 130 -12.71 11.35 6.13
CA LEU A 130 -11.87 12.41 6.70
C LEU A 130 -10.52 11.90 7.23
N GLY A 131 -10.38 10.59 7.38
CA GLY A 131 -9.22 9.90 7.91
C GLY A 131 -9.64 8.77 8.84
N ALA A 132 -8.65 8.02 9.33
CA ALA A 132 -8.87 7.06 10.41
C ALA A 132 -8.11 7.49 11.66
N ILE A 133 -8.75 7.31 12.81
CA ILE A 133 -8.16 7.58 14.11
C ILE A 133 -7.89 6.28 14.84
N ARG A 134 -6.77 6.23 15.56
CA ARG A 134 -6.50 5.17 16.54
C ARG A 134 -7.28 5.50 17.80
N ILE A 135 -8.27 4.69 18.15
CA ILE A 135 -8.88 4.73 19.48
C ILE A 135 -8.00 3.83 20.37
N PRO A 136 -7.41 4.35 21.46
CA PRO A 136 -6.53 3.60 22.35
C PRO A 136 -7.24 2.45 23.07
#